data_AF-A0A073KFH1-F1
#
_entry.id   AF-A0A073KFH1-F1
#
_cell.length_a   1.000
_cell.length_b   1.000
_cell.length_c   1.000
_cell.angle_alpha   90.00
_cell.angle_beta   90.00
_cell.angle_gamma   90.00
#
_symmetry.space_group_name_H-M   'P 1'
#
loop_
_entity.id
_entity.type
_entity.pdbx_description
1 polymer ?
#
loop_
_entity_poly.entity_id
_entity_poly.type
_entity_poly.pdbx_seq_one_letter_code
_entity_poly.pdbx_strand_id
1 'polypeptide(L)' 'MIPIICIITTILSFIFAIMYRNKYPGYSILVVFIVPAISFYVLGKFQYTEVFIGFAITYIFFTSLLTLKRISANQ' A
#
# COMPACT_ATOMS: atom_id res chain seq x y z
N MET A 1 18.37 6.36 -0.81
CA MET A 1 18.08 5.00 -1.34
C MET A 1 16.91 4.33 -0.60
N ILE A 2 16.93 4.25 0.73
CA ILE A 2 15.86 3.59 1.52
C ILE A 2 14.44 4.09 1.18
N PRO A 3 14.18 5.42 1.13
CA PRO A 3 12.82 5.90 0.87
C PRO A 3 12.31 5.52 -0.52
N ILE A 4 13.20 5.52 -1.52
CA ILE A 4 12.89 5.12 -2.90
C ILE A 4 12.49 3.63 -2.94
N ILE A 5 13.19 2.77 -2.20
CA ILE A 5 12.86 1.34 -2.11
C ILE A 5 11.48 1.15 -1.47
N CYS A 6 11.17 1.87 -0.38
CA CYS A 6 9.85 1.83 0.27
C CYS A 6 8.72 2.26 -0.70
N ILE A 7 8.97 3.29 -1.52
CA ILE A 7 8.02 3.75 -2.53
C ILE A 7 7.80 2.69 -3.62
N ILE A 8 8.88 2.19 -4.21
CA ILE A 8 8.81 1.21 -5.30
C ILE A 8 8.14 -0.08 -4.83
N THR A 9 8.54 -0.61 -3.66
CA THR A 9 7.97 -1.86 -3.11
C THR A 9 6.48 -1.72 -2.83
N THR A 10 6.04 -0.56 -2.34
CA THR A 10 4.62 -0.32 -2.09
C THR A 10 3.82 -0.16 -3.37
N ILE A 11 4.33 0.54 -4.38
CA ILE A 11 3.70 0.60 -5.70
C ILE A 11 3.56 -0.81 -6.31
N LEU A 12 4.62 -1.62 -6.24
CA LEU A 12 4.60 -3.02 -6.69
C LEU A 12 3.55 -3.84 -5.94
N SER A 13 3.39 -3.62 -4.63
CA SER A 13 2.36 -4.30 -3.83
C SER A 13 0.94 -3.99 -4.32
N PHE A 14 0.68 -2.74 -4.70
CA PHE A 14 -0.61 -2.32 -5.27
C PHE A 14 -0.83 -2.91 -6.67
N ILE A 15 0.19 -2.91 -7.54
CA ILE A 15 0.12 -3.52 -8.87
C ILE A 15 -0.17 -5.02 -8.76
N PHE A 16 0.57 -5.71 -7.88
CA PHE A 16 0.36 -7.13 -7.60
C PHE A 16 -1.08 -7.38 -7.15
N ALA A 17 -1.60 -6.56 -6.24
CA ALA A 17 -2.97 -6.72 -5.77
C ALA A 17 -4.01 -6.48 -6.86
N ILE A 18 -3.79 -5.55 -7.79
CA ILE A 18 -4.69 -5.31 -8.93
C ILE A 18 -4.66 -6.51 -9.89
N MET A 19 -3.47 -6.99 -10.25
CA MET A 19 -3.30 -8.08 -11.21
C MET A 19 -3.85 -9.41 -10.68
N TYR A 20 -3.58 -9.73 -9.41
CA TYR A 20 -3.92 -11.02 -8.83
C TYR A 20 -5.23 -11.01 -8.04
N ARG A 21 -5.94 -9.88 -7.97
CA ARG A 21 -7.19 -9.73 -7.20
C ARG A 21 -8.21 -10.82 -7.48
N ASN A 22 -8.38 -11.16 -8.76
CA ASN A 22 -9.42 -12.08 -9.21
C ASN A 22 -9.04 -13.55 -8.95
N LYS A 23 -7.73 -13.85 -8.91
CA LYS A 23 -7.23 -15.21 -8.71
C LYS A 23 -7.00 -15.52 -7.23
N TYR A 24 -6.53 -14.54 -6.46
CA TYR A 24 -6.17 -14.68 -5.05
C TYR A 24 -6.61 -13.46 -4.21
N PRO A 25 -7.93 -13.25 -4.02
CA PRO A 25 -8.45 -12.02 -3.42
C PRO A 25 -7.94 -11.76 -1.99
N GLY A 26 -7.84 -12.81 -1.16
CA GLY A 26 -7.32 -12.68 0.21
C GLY A 26 -5.83 -12.36 0.25
N TYR A 27 -5.03 -13.03 -0.58
CA TYR A 27 -3.58 -12.84 -0.62
C TYR A 27 -3.20 -11.47 -1.20
N SER A 28 -3.88 -11.04 -2.26
CA SER A 28 -3.73 -9.70 -2.85
C SER A 28 -3.99 -8.59 -1.84
N ILE A 29 -5.00 -8.74 -0.99
CA ILE A 29 -5.30 -7.78 0.08
C ILE A 29 -4.19 -7.78 1.14
N LEU A 30 -3.75 -8.96 1.61
CA LEU A 30 -2.69 -9.06 2.61
C LEU A 30 -1.39 -8.36 2.18
N VAL A 31 -1.01 -8.52 0.91
CA VAL A 31 0.20 -7.89 0.36
C VAL A 31 0.14 -6.36 0.42
N VAL A 32 -1.03 -5.76 0.18
CA VAL A 32 -1.26 -4.29 0.25
C VAL A 32 -1.26 -3.75 1.68
N PHE A 33 -1.42 -4.61 2.70
CA PHE A 33 -1.29 -4.19 4.09
C PHE A 33 0.12 -4.40 4.63
N ILE A 34 0.72 -5.56 4.36
CA ILE A 34 2.02 -5.93 4.93
C ILE A 34 3.16 -5.09 4.35
N VAL A 35 3.23 -4.94 3.03
CA VAL A 35 4.36 -4.23 2.38
C VAL A 35 4.40 -2.74 2.77
N PRO A 36 3.27 -2.01 2.79
CA PRO A 36 3.27 -0.63 3.27
C PRO A 36 3.54 -0.53 4.77
N ALA A 37 3.06 -1.45 5.60
CA ALA A 37 3.35 -1.46 7.04
C ALA A 37 4.86 -1.60 7.34
N ILE A 38 5.54 -2.50 6.62
CA ILE A 38 7.00 -2.65 6.72
C ILE A 38 7.70 -1.35 6.25
N SER A 39 7.20 -0.75 5.18
CA SER A 39 7.73 0.52 4.66
C SER A 39 7.58 1.66 5.67
N PHE A 40 6.43 1.77 6.35
CA PHE A 40 6.22 2.74 7.43
C PHE A 40 7.18 2.53 8.59
N TYR A 41 7.36 1.28 9.02
CA TYR A 41 8.28 0.95 10.10
C TYR A 41 9.72 1.37 9.75
N VAL A 42 10.18 1.05 8.54
CA VAL A 42 11.52 1.41 8.06
C VAL A 42 11.67 2.93 7.99
N LEU A 43 10.72 3.64 7.37
CA LEU A 43 10.76 5.10 7.26
C LEU A 43 10.77 5.80 8.62
N GLY A 44 9.95 5.32 9.57
CA GLY A 44 9.91 5.82 10.94
C GLY A 44 11.20 5.56 11.71
N LYS A 45 11.77 4.35 11.59
CA LYS A 45 13.02 3.97 12.26
C LYS A 45 14.20 4.84 11.83
N PHE A 46 14.29 5.19 10.54
CA PHE A 46 15.36 6.04 10.02
C PHE A 46 15.02 7.55 10.03
N GLN A 47 13.94 7.95 10.72
CA GLN A 47 13.53 9.35 10.88
C GLN A 47 13.31 10.10 9.55
N TYR A 48 12.84 9.39 8.51
CA TYR A 48 12.45 10.02 7.24
C TYR A 48 11.04 10.64 7.35
N THR A 49 10.87 11.59 8.27
CA THR A 49 9.56 12.09 8.72
C THR A 49 8.72 12.70 7.60
N GLU A 50 9.29 13.53 6.73
CA GLU A 50 8.55 14.14 5.62
C GLU A 50 8.05 13.09 4.62
N VAL A 51 8.92 12.13 4.28
CA VAL A 51 8.55 11.04 3.38
C VAL A 51 7.51 10.14 4.02
N PHE A 52 7.66 9.82 5.31
CA PHE A 52 6.71 9.03 6.09
C PHE A 52 5.30 9.65 6.07
N ILE A 53 5.20 10.97 6.27
CA ILE A 53 3.92 11.69 6.26
C ILE A 53 3.28 11.65 4.86
N GLY A 54 4.05 11.98 3.81
CA GLY A 54 3.55 11.91 2.43
C GLY A 54 3.12 10.49 2.03
N PHE A 55 3.84 9.49 2.53
CA PHE A 55 3.52 8.07 2.34
C PHE A 55 2.24 7.65 3.05
N ALA A 56 2.01 8.13 4.27
CA ALA A 56 0.79 7.89 5.05
C ALA A 56 -0.45 8.42 4.33
N ILE A 57 -0.38 9.67 3.87
CA ILE A 57 -1.48 10.32 3.14
C ILE A 57 -1.81 9.52 1.86
N THR A 58 -0.78 9.18 1.08
CA THR A 58 -0.96 8.44 -0.18
C THR A 58 -1.56 7.05 0.07
N TYR A 59 -1.06 6.33 1.07
CA TYR A 59 -1.56 5.00 1.43
C TYR A 59 -3.04 5.03 1.84
N ILE A 60 -3.44 6.00 2.68
CA ILE A 60 -4.83 6.17 3.11
C ILE A 60 -5.73 6.52 1.93
N PHE A 61 -5.29 7.40 1.03
CA PHE A 61 -6.05 7.75 -0.16
C PHE A 61 -6.27 6.54 -1.09
N PHE A 62 -5.23 5.73 -1.33
CA PHE A 62 -5.36 4.55 -2.18
C PHE A 62 -6.22 3.45 -1.55
N THR A 63 -6.06 3.20 -0.25
CA THR A 63 -6.85 2.18 0.46
C THR A 63 -8.33 2.56 0.57
N SER A 64 -8.63 3.83 0.80
CA SER A 64 -10.03 4.33 0.78
C SER A 64 -10.66 4.20 -0.61
N LEU A 65 -9.95 4.55 -1.68
CA LEU A 65 -10.41 4.32 -3.06
C LEU A 65 -10.68 2.84 -3.36
N LEU A 66 -9.77 1.94 -2.97
CA LEU A 66 -9.94 0.50 -3.17
C LEU A 66 -11.14 -0.05 -2.38
N THR A 67 -11.38 0.47 -1.18
CA THR A 67 -12.50 0.08 -0.31
C THR A 67 -13.83 0.57 -0.88
N LEU A 68 -13.92 1.84 -1.29
CA LEU A 68 -15.11 2.40 -1.93
C LEU A 68 -15.46 1.67 -3.23
N LYS A 69 -14.46 1.38 -4.06
CA LYS A 69 -14.66 0.63 -5.31
C LYS A 69 -15.15 -0.79 -5.07
N ARG A 70 -14.81 -1.41 -3.93
CA ARG A 70 -15.34 -2.73 -3.52
C ARG A 70 -16.79 -2.64 -3.06
N ILE A 71 -17.16 -1.59 -2.34
CA ILE A 71 -18.55 -1.37 -1.89
C ILE A 71 -19.46 -1.16 -3.11
N SER A 72 -19.05 -0.30 -4.04
CA SER A 72 -19.82 -0.02 -5.27
C SER A 72 -19.97 -1.24 -6.20
N ALA A 73 -19.03 -2.19 -6.19
CA ALA A 73 -19.11 -3.39 -7.02
C ALA A 73 -19.93 -4.53 -6.37
N ASN A 74 -20.29 -4.38 -5.09
CA ASN A 74 -21.09 -5.35 -4.33
C ASN A 74 -22.55 -4.89 -4.11
N GLN A 75 -22.93 -3.70 -4.62
CA GLN A 75 -24.32 -3.28 -4.79
C GLN A 75 -24.80 -3.66 -6.18
#